data_AF-A0A8D8CKG7-F1
#
_entry.id   AF-A0A8D8CKG7-F1
#
_cell.length_a   1.000
_cell.length_b   1.000
_cell.length_c   1.000
_cell.angle_alpha   90.00
_cell.angle_beta   90.00
_cell.angle_gamma   90.00
#
_symmetry.space_group_name_H-M   'P 1'
#
loop_
_entity.id
_entity.type
_entity.pdbx_description
1 polymer ?
#
loop_
_entity_poly.entity_id
_entity_poly.type
_entity_poly.pdbx_seq_one_letter_code
_entity_poly.pdbx_strand_id
1 'polypeptide(L)'
;QGYRVPKGTDVGMASVVLYQEDQHFARGKEFLPERWLKDTEGCPSGKTANPFLFLPFGFGPRMCIGRRMASLEMEMIVARVTRQFEYSWNYGELHILSALVNIPKNELRFQMTEVDS
;
A
#
# COMPACT_ATOMS: atom_id res chain seq x y z
N GLN A 1 20.56 4.20 22.27
CA GLN A 1 20.20 4.93 23.51
C GLN A 1 18.73 4.66 23.81
N GLY A 2 18.35 4.48 25.07
CA GLY A 2 16.96 4.20 25.46
C GLY A 2 16.26 5.46 25.95
N TYR A 3 14.98 5.63 25.61
CA TYR A 3 14.14 6.71 26.10
C TYR A 3 13.09 6.14 27.05
N ARG A 4 12.83 6.83 28.17
CA ARG A 4 11.70 6.50 29.05
C ARG A 4 10.45 7.19 28.53
N VAL A 5 9.46 6.42 28.10
CA VAL A 5 8.15 6.94 27.69
C VAL A 5 7.23 6.99 28.91
N PRO A 6 6.77 8.19 29.35
CA PRO A 6 5.86 8.32 30.48
C PRO A 6 4.50 7.65 30.25
N LYS A 7 3.79 7.35 31.34
CA LYS A 7 2.40 6.87 31.26
C LYS A 7 1.51 7.97 30.68
N GLY A 8 0.62 7.58 29.76
CA GLY A 8 -0.31 8.50 29.10
C GLY A 8 0.26 9.20 27.87
N THR A 9 1.47 8.86 27.45
CA THR A 9 2.04 9.35 26.19
C THR A 9 1.48 8.56 25.01
N ASP A 10 0.88 9.27 24.06
CA ASP A 10 0.49 8.70 22.77
C ASP A 10 1.73 8.42 21.92
N VAL A 11 1.83 7.19 21.41
CA VAL A 11 2.93 6.75 20.54
C VAL A 11 2.33 6.33 19.21
N GLY A 12 2.69 7.05 18.16
CA GLY A 12 2.33 6.74 16.78
C GLY A 12 3.52 6.26 15.98
N MET A 13 3.27 5.40 14.99
CA MET A 13 4.25 5.03 13.97
C MET A 13 3.87 5.69 12.65
N ALA A 14 4.80 6.42 12.04
CA ALA A 14 4.61 7.05 10.74
C ALA A 14 4.97 6.08 9.60
N SER A 15 4.33 4.90 9.55
CA SER A 15 4.66 3.84 8.58
C SER A 15 4.64 4.33 7.13
N VAL A 16 3.72 5.25 6.80
CA VAL A 16 3.59 5.87 5.47
C VAL A 16 4.87 6.55 4.99
N VAL A 17 5.59 7.21 5.90
CA VAL A 17 6.87 7.86 5.58
C VAL A 17 7.96 6.81 5.48
N LEU A 18 8.02 5.90 6.45
CA LEU A 18 9.10 4.94 6.57
C LEU A 18 9.23 4.01 5.36
N TYR A 19 8.14 3.51 4.78
CA TYR A 19 8.24 2.65 3.59
C TYR A 19 8.55 3.42 2.30
N GLN A 20 8.51 4.76 2.29
CA GLN A 20 8.88 5.57 1.12
C GLN A 20 10.37 5.96 1.13
N GLU A 21 11.07 5.72 2.23
CA GLU A 21 12.49 6.00 2.35
C GLU A 21 13.32 4.78 1.99
N ASP A 22 14.17 4.91 0.97
CA ASP A 22 14.99 3.81 0.45
C ASP A 22 15.93 3.18 1.49
N GLN A 23 16.27 3.93 2.55
CA GLN A 23 17.05 3.43 3.68
C GLN A 23 16.33 2.34 4.50
N HIS A 24 15.01 2.32 4.46
CA HIS A 24 14.16 1.39 5.20
C HIS A 24 13.46 0.40 4.27
N PHE A 25 13.12 0.83 3.06
CA PHE A 25 12.42 0.04 2.07
C PHE A 25 12.94 0.39 0.68
N ALA A 26 13.89 -0.40 0.18
CA ALA A 26 14.61 -0.13 -1.07
C ALA A 26 13.64 0.12 -2.23
N ARG A 27 13.83 1.22 -2.98
CA ARG A 27 12.95 1.67 -4.08
C ARG A 27 11.51 1.88 -3.60
N GLY A 28 11.36 2.55 -2.46
CA GLY A 28 10.10 2.59 -1.73
C GLY A 28 9.02 3.47 -2.33
N LYS A 29 9.42 4.42 -3.19
CA LYS A 29 8.51 5.26 -3.97
C LYS A 29 8.04 4.60 -5.27
N GLU A 30 8.65 3.47 -5.66
CA GLU A 30 8.29 2.77 -6.89
C GLU A 30 7.19 1.73 -6.63
N PHE A 31 6.21 1.67 -7.54
CA PHE A 31 5.20 0.62 -7.53
C PHE A 31 5.77 -0.66 -8.12
N LEU A 32 6.18 -1.59 -7.24
CA LEU A 32 6.82 -2.86 -7.62
C LEU A 32 6.07 -4.03 -6.99
N PRO A 33 4.95 -4.53 -7.57
CA PRO A 33 4.21 -5.68 -7.04
C PRO A 33 5.06 -6.93 -6.88
N GLU A 34 6.04 -7.13 -7.76
CA GLU A 34 6.90 -8.32 -7.83
C GLU A 34 7.76 -8.49 -6.58
N ARG A 35 8.00 -7.41 -5.81
CA ARG A 35 8.79 -7.48 -4.56
C ARG A 35 8.22 -8.45 -3.52
N TRP A 36 6.94 -8.78 -3.63
CA TRP A 36 6.24 -9.67 -2.72
C TRP A 36 6.29 -11.14 -3.17
N LEU A 37 6.69 -11.38 -4.42
CA LEU A 37 6.91 -12.70 -4.98
C LEU A 37 8.23 -13.31 -4.46
N LYS A 38 8.47 -14.58 -4.78
CA LYS A 38 9.73 -15.26 -4.48
C LYS A 38 10.68 -15.10 -5.67
N ASP A 39 11.96 -14.84 -5.37
CA ASP A 39 13.07 -14.97 -6.32
C ASP A 39 12.93 -14.18 -7.64
N THR A 40 12.45 -12.92 -7.55
CA THR A 40 12.43 -12.01 -8.70
C THR A 40 13.79 -11.37 -8.91
N GLU A 41 14.50 -11.76 -9.97
CA GLU A 41 15.79 -11.17 -10.34
C GLU A 41 15.68 -9.65 -10.55
N GLY A 42 16.65 -8.89 -10.03
CA GLY A 42 16.68 -7.42 -10.15
C GLY A 42 15.63 -6.66 -9.33
N CYS A 43 14.77 -7.34 -8.56
CA CYS A 43 13.76 -6.71 -7.72
C CYS A 43 14.09 -6.89 -6.22
N PRO A 44 14.17 -5.81 -5.42
CA PRO A 44 14.39 -5.94 -3.98
C PRO A 44 13.20 -6.63 -3.31
N SER A 45 13.43 -7.70 -2.54
CA SER A 45 12.35 -8.38 -1.83
C SER A 45 11.77 -7.49 -0.72
N GLY A 46 10.44 -7.36 -0.65
CA GLY A 46 9.77 -6.69 0.47
C GLY A 46 9.91 -7.44 1.80
N LYS A 47 10.30 -8.73 1.76
CA LYS A 47 10.41 -9.60 2.95
C LYS A 47 11.71 -9.38 3.74
N THR A 48 12.71 -8.71 3.17
CA THR A 48 13.97 -8.39 3.86
C THR A 48 13.86 -7.11 4.70
N ALA A 49 12.84 -6.28 4.44
CA ALA A 49 12.55 -5.10 5.22
C ALA A 49 11.98 -5.46 6.60
N ASN A 50 12.07 -4.54 7.56
CA ASN A 50 11.46 -4.74 8.89
C ASN A 50 9.94 -4.94 8.74
N PRO A 51 9.36 -6.01 9.33
CA PRO A 51 7.94 -6.34 9.14
C PRO A 51 6.97 -5.28 9.68
N PHE A 52 7.43 -4.37 10.56
CA PHE A 52 6.62 -3.27 11.08
C PHE A 52 6.61 -2.02 10.19
N LEU A 53 7.37 -2.00 9.09
CA LEU A 53 7.35 -0.88 8.14
C LEU A 53 6.07 -0.85 7.31
N PHE A 54 5.48 -2.01 7.03
CA PHE A 54 4.29 -2.13 6.19
C PHE A 54 3.15 -2.81 6.95
N LEU A 55 2.30 -1.99 7.59
CA LEU A 55 1.18 -2.44 8.43
C LEU A 55 -0.17 -1.88 7.95
N PRO A 56 -0.62 -2.20 6.72
CA PRO A 56 -1.84 -1.63 6.14
C PRO A 56 -3.12 -1.93 6.94
N PHE A 57 -3.09 -2.98 7.78
CA PHE A 57 -4.20 -3.36 8.66
C PHE A 57 -3.85 -3.26 10.15
N GLY A 58 -2.75 -2.60 10.49
CA GLY A 58 -2.22 -2.56 11.85
C GLY A 58 -1.66 -3.91 12.33
N PHE A 59 -1.40 -4.01 13.64
CA PHE A 59 -0.80 -5.17 14.28
C PHE A 59 -1.41 -5.40 15.69
N GLY A 60 -1.33 -6.64 16.19
CA GLY A 60 -1.74 -6.98 17.55
C GLY A 60 -3.27 -7.05 17.73
N PRO A 61 -3.77 -7.03 18.98
CA PRO A 61 -5.19 -7.28 19.29
C PRO A 61 -6.15 -6.19 18.78
N ARG A 62 -5.62 -5.02 18.40
CA ARG A 62 -6.37 -3.89 17.83
C ARG A 62 -6.19 -3.76 16.31
N MET A 63 -5.70 -4.80 15.64
CA MET A 63 -5.62 -4.81 14.18
C MET A 63 -7.00 -4.70 13.53
N CYS A 64 -7.06 -4.24 12.29
CA CYS A 64 -8.30 -4.07 11.55
C CYS A 64 -9.10 -5.38 11.49
N ILE A 65 -10.28 -5.38 12.11
CA ILE A 65 -11.20 -6.52 12.11
C ILE A 65 -11.66 -6.89 10.69
N GLY A 66 -11.73 -5.90 9.80
CA GLY A 66 -12.12 -6.04 8.40
C GLY A 66 -11.02 -6.58 7.48
N ARG A 67 -9.80 -6.87 7.98
CA ARG A 67 -8.66 -7.30 7.14
C ARG A 67 -9.04 -8.39 6.13
N ARG A 68 -9.70 -9.45 6.59
CA ARG A 68 -10.04 -10.58 5.72
C ARG A 68 -11.06 -10.20 4.64
N MET A 69 -12.08 -9.43 5.02
CA MET A 69 -13.10 -8.95 4.07
C MET A 69 -12.48 -8.02 3.04
N ALA A 70 -11.72 -7.01 3.49
CA ALA A 70 -11.07 -6.05 2.62
C ALA A 70 -10.11 -6.73 1.63
N SER A 71 -9.30 -7.70 2.07
CA SER A 71 -8.43 -8.47 1.17
C SER A 71 -9.22 -9.20 0.09
N LEU A 72 -10.30 -9.90 0.48
CA LEU A 72 -11.14 -10.63 -0.48
C LEU A 72 -11.82 -9.67 -1.48
N GLU A 73 -12.38 -8.56 -1.01
CA GLU A 73 -13.04 -7.57 -1.87
C GLU A 73 -12.05 -6.94 -2.85
N MET A 74 -10.85 -6.56 -2.40
CA MET A 74 -9.81 -6.01 -3.27
C MET A 74 -9.36 -7.03 -4.32
N GLU A 75 -9.12 -8.29 -3.93
CA GLU A 75 -8.76 -9.37 -4.86
C GLU A 75 -9.85 -9.59 -5.92
N MET A 76 -11.12 -9.62 -5.50
CA MET A 76 -12.26 -9.77 -6.41
C MET A 76 -12.39 -8.59 -7.36
N ILE A 77 -12.27 -7.34 -6.88
CA ILE A 77 -12.36 -6.14 -7.71
C ILE A 77 -11.25 -6.15 -8.76
N VAL A 78 -9.99 -6.38 -8.36
CA VAL A 78 -8.86 -6.43 -9.29
C VAL A 78 -9.07 -7.54 -10.33
N ALA A 79 -9.42 -8.75 -9.90
CA ALA A 79 -9.64 -9.88 -10.82
C ALA A 79 -10.79 -9.62 -11.82
N ARG A 80 -11.89 -8.99 -11.37
CA ARG A 80 -13.04 -8.68 -12.24
C ARG A 80 -12.74 -7.56 -13.22
N VAL A 81 -12.14 -6.47 -12.74
CA VAL A 81 -11.81 -5.30 -13.57
C VAL A 81 -10.77 -5.68 -14.62
N THR A 82 -9.68 -6.34 -14.24
CA THR A 82 -8.62 -6.76 -15.18
C THR A 82 -9.10 -7.81 -16.19
N ARG A 83 -10.11 -8.63 -15.86
CA ARG A 83 -10.67 -9.61 -16.80
C ARG A 83 -11.62 -8.97 -17.82
N GLN A 84 -12.34 -7.92 -17.43
CA GLN A 84 -13.39 -7.32 -18.25
C GLN A 84 -12.93 -6.09 -19.02
N PHE A 85 -11.92 -5.38 -18.51
CA PHE A 85 -11.52 -4.09 -19.05
C PHE A 85 -10.00 -4.01 -19.23
N GLU A 86 -9.59 -3.45 -20.36
CA GLU A 86 -8.30 -2.78 -20.47
C GLU A 86 -8.46 -1.36 -19.94
N TYR A 87 -7.54 -0.92 -19.09
CA TYR A 87 -7.62 0.40 -18.47
C TYR A 87 -6.27 1.11 -18.44
N SER A 88 -6.30 2.43 -18.66
CA SER A 88 -5.13 3.30 -18.65
C SER A 88 -5.36 4.59 -17.86
N TRP A 89 -4.26 5.15 -17.34
CA TRP A 89 -4.24 6.39 -16.58
C TRP A 89 -3.55 7.49 -17.39
N ASN A 90 -4.29 8.54 -17.74
CA ASN A 90 -3.80 9.61 -18.63
C ASN A 90 -3.72 10.99 -17.95
N TYR A 91 -3.91 11.09 -16.63
CA TYR A 91 -4.15 12.37 -15.94
C TYR A 91 -2.97 12.88 -15.10
N GLY A 92 -1.74 12.50 -15.45
CA GLY A 92 -0.53 12.98 -14.79
C GLY A 92 -0.29 12.34 -13.41
N GLU A 93 0.33 13.06 -12.49
CA GLU A 93 0.66 12.51 -11.17
C GLU A 93 -0.59 12.39 -10.27
N LEU A 94 -0.71 11.28 -9.54
CA LEU A 94 -1.75 11.10 -8.54
C LEU A 94 -1.37 11.85 -7.26
N HIS A 95 -2.18 12.82 -6.86
CA HIS A 95 -1.96 13.56 -5.62
C HIS A 95 -2.84 13.01 -4.52
N ILE A 96 -2.25 12.71 -3.36
CA ILE A 96 -2.98 12.20 -2.19
C ILE A 96 -3.17 13.32 -1.17
N LEU A 97 -4.40 13.52 -0.71
CA LEU A 97 -4.71 14.33 0.45
C LEU A 97 -4.71 13.44 1.70
N SER A 98 -3.83 13.78 2.65
CA SER A 98 -3.81 13.15 3.96
C SER A 98 -4.89 13.79 4.85
N ALA A 99 -5.94 13.02 5.14
CA ALA A 99 -7.03 13.38 6.05
C ALA A 99 -7.18 12.27 7.12
N LEU A 100 -8.40 11.95 7.54
CA LEU A 100 -8.65 10.77 8.39
C LEU A 100 -8.23 9.47 7.68
N VAL A 101 -8.47 9.42 6.37
CA VAL A 101 -7.92 8.42 5.45
C VAL A 101 -7.27 9.15 4.29
N ASN A 102 -6.28 8.51 3.67
CA ASN A 102 -5.65 9.03 2.46
C ASN A 102 -6.64 8.93 1.30
N ILE A 103 -6.96 10.07 0.67
CA ILE A 103 -7.85 10.12 -0.49
C ILE A 103 -7.16 10.77 -1.70
N PRO A 104 -7.48 10.35 -2.92
CA PRO A 104 -7.09 11.09 -4.12
C PRO A 104 -7.58 12.53 -4.05
N LYS A 105 -6.68 13.49 -4.30
CA LYS A 105 -7.00 14.92 -4.39
C LYS A 105 -7.52 15.28 -5.78
N ASN A 106 -6.97 14.65 -6.81
CA ASN A 106 -7.45 14.76 -8.19
C ASN A 106 -8.52 13.71 -8.50
N GLU A 107 -9.39 14.04 -9.45
CA GLU A 107 -10.41 13.11 -9.93
C GLU A 107 -9.77 11.88 -10.57
N LEU A 108 -10.31 10.71 -10.22
CA LEU A 108 -9.88 9.44 -10.81
C LEU A 108 -10.63 9.19 -12.12
N ARG A 109 -10.07 9.66 -13.23
CA ARG A 109 -10.62 9.42 -14.57
C ARG A 109 -9.78 8.36 -15.28
N PHE A 110 -10.26 7.12 -15.25
CA PHE A 110 -9.65 6.04 -16.02
C PHE A 110 -10.25 6.00 -17.43
N GLN A 111 -9.42 5.75 -18.44
CA GLN A 111 -9.92 5.27 -19.71
C GLN A 111 -10.09 3.75 -19.58
N MET A 112 -11.28 3.24 -19.86
CA MET A 112 -11.60 1.81 -19.75
C MET A 112 -12.30 1.36 -21.01
N THR A 113 -11.85 0.24 -21.58
CA THR A 113 -12.44 -0.38 -22.77
C THR A 113 -12.75 -1.83 -22.43
N GLU A 114 -13.94 -2.32 -22.79
CA GLU A 114 -14.28 -3.73 -22.60
C GLU A 114 -13.37 -4.63 -23.45
N VAL A 115 -12.92 -5.74 -22.86
CA VAL A 115 -12.16 -6.76 -23.57
C VAL A 115 -13.15 -7.75 -24.16
N ASP A 116 -13.19 -7.85 -25.49
CA ASP A 116 -13.95 -8.88 -26.19
C ASP A 116 -13.37 -10.26 -25.80
N SER A 117 -14.15 -11.03 -25.06
CA SER A 117 -13.78 -12.36 -24.54
C SER A 117 -14.04 -13.48 -25.53
#